data_AF-N1MMA2-F1
#
_entry.id   AF-N1MMA2-F1
#
_cell.length_a   1.000
_cell.length_b   1.000
_cell.length_c   1.000
_cell.angle_alpha   90.00
_cell.angle_beta   90.00
_cell.angle_gamma   90.00
#
_symmetry.space_group_name_H-M   'P 1'
#
loop_
_entity.id
_entity.type
_entity.pdbx_description
1 polymer ?
#
loop_
_entity_poly.entity_id
_entity_poly.type
_entity_poly.pdbx_seq_one_letter_code
_entity_poly.pdbx_strand_id
1 'polypeptide(L)'
;MHRILSLASAFALTACATTTPPTATNGPCNHDGLARFTGQKASAETGAALLAASGAKTLRWGGPGMAMTMDFRADRLTVSYDEAMVITSARCG
;
A
#
# COMPACT_ATOMS: atom_id res chain seq x y z
N MET A 1 -61.46 0.86 11.76
CA MET A 1 -60.50 0.04 11.00
C MET A 1 -59.37 0.94 10.57
N HIS A 2 -58.13 0.66 10.98
CA HIS A 2 -56.82 0.99 10.36
C HIS A 2 -55.76 0.69 11.45
N ARG A 3 -55.27 -0.56 11.44
CA ARG A 3 -54.20 -1.05 12.33
C ARG A 3 -52.87 -0.44 11.86
N ILE A 4 -52.25 0.41 12.68
CA ILE A 4 -50.90 0.91 12.45
C ILE A 4 -49.93 -0.13 13.02
N LEU A 5 -49.19 -0.80 12.14
CA LEU A 5 -48.18 -1.79 12.50
C LEU A 5 -46.79 -1.17 12.35
N SER A 6 -46.11 -1.00 13.49
CA SER A 6 -44.72 -0.56 13.60
C SER A 6 -43.75 -1.55 12.97
N LEU A 7 -42.79 -1.08 12.18
CA LEU A 7 -41.53 -1.80 11.94
C LEU A 7 -40.34 -0.87 12.16
N ALA A 8 -39.69 -1.04 13.31
CA ALA A 8 -38.37 -0.49 13.61
C ALA A 8 -37.31 -1.36 12.92
N SER A 9 -36.63 -0.80 11.92
CA SER A 9 -35.52 -1.47 11.24
C SER A 9 -34.20 -1.01 11.86
N ALA A 10 -33.61 -1.89 12.67
CA ALA A 10 -32.26 -1.75 13.21
C ALA A 10 -31.23 -1.92 12.07
N PHE A 11 -30.52 -0.85 11.74
CA PHE A 11 -29.35 -0.91 10.88
C PHE A 11 -28.18 -1.49 11.68
N ALA A 12 -27.81 -2.74 11.39
CA ALA A 12 -26.58 -3.35 11.88
C ALA A 12 -25.39 -2.73 11.12
N LEU A 13 -24.56 -1.95 11.82
CA LEU A 13 -23.30 -1.46 11.26
C LEU A 13 -22.32 -2.64 11.14
N THR A 14 -21.89 -2.86 9.91
CA THR A 14 -20.93 -3.86 9.45
C THR A 14 -19.52 -3.63 10.04
N ALA A 15 -18.91 -4.72 10.50
CA ALA A 15 -17.58 -4.77 11.11
C ALA A 15 -16.45 -4.41 10.14
N CYS A 16 -15.49 -3.62 10.63
CA CYS A 16 -14.24 -3.35 9.92
C CYS A 16 -13.32 -4.59 10.05
N ALA A 17 -12.97 -5.23 8.94
CA ALA A 17 -12.01 -6.34 8.92
C ALA A 17 -10.60 -5.78 8.74
N THR A 18 -9.76 -5.91 9.76
CA THR A 18 -8.34 -5.57 9.68
C THR A 18 -7.58 -6.70 9.00
N THR A 19 -7.04 -6.47 7.81
CA THR A 19 -6.12 -7.41 7.16
C THR A 19 -4.74 -7.29 7.79
N THR A 20 -4.21 -8.38 8.34
CA THR A 20 -2.86 -8.42 8.91
C THR A 20 -1.83 -8.23 7.77
N PRO A 21 -0.96 -7.21 7.83
CA PRO A 21 0.08 -7.04 6.84
C PRO A 21 1.09 -8.19 6.91
N PRO A 22 1.72 -8.58 5.79
CA PRO A 22 2.72 -9.65 5.77
C PRO A 22 3.89 -9.33 6.71
N THR A 23 4.37 -10.35 7.43
CA THR A 23 5.53 -10.26 8.33
C THR A 23 6.78 -9.87 7.55
N ALA A 24 7.27 -8.64 7.72
CA ALA A 24 8.50 -8.18 7.10
C ALA A 24 9.71 -8.93 7.69
N THR A 25 10.54 -9.54 6.83
CA THR A 25 11.86 -10.03 7.22
C THR A 25 12.71 -8.84 7.67
N ASN A 26 13.18 -8.85 8.91
CA ASN A 26 13.92 -7.74 9.54
C ASN A 26 15.34 -7.57 8.95
N GLY A 27 15.46 -7.12 7.71
CA GLY A 27 16.71 -6.75 7.06
C GLY A 27 16.71 -5.30 6.53
N PRO A 28 17.87 -4.73 6.16
CA PRO A 28 17.90 -3.52 5.35
C PRO A 28 17.16 -3.78 4.03
N CYS A 29 16.52 -2.74 3.48
CA CYS A 29 15.86 -2.82 2.18
C CYS A 29 16.87 -3.30 1.12
N ASN A 30 16.51 -4.36 0.41
CA ASN A 30 17.25 -4.88 -0.73
C ASN A 30 16.68 -4.33 -2.04
N HIS A 31 17.56 -3.85 -2.91
CA HIS A 31 17.22 -3.32 -4.22
C HIS A 31 17.12 -4.42 -5.30
N ASP A 32 17.67 -5.61 -5.04
CA ASP A 32 17.71 -6.70 -6.01
C ASP A 32 16.31 -7.16 -6.42
N GLY A 33 16.12 -7.35 -7.73
CA GLY A 33 14.86 -7.85 -8.28
C GLY A 33 13.70 -6.85 -8.32
N LEU A 34 13.87 -5.62 -7.81
CA LEU A 34 12.79 -4.62 -7.83
C LEU A 34 12.48 -4.07 -9.23
N ALA A 35 13.42 -4.18 -10.17
CA ALA A 35 13.24 -3.71 -11.55
C ALA A 35 12.05 -4.40 -12.27
N ARG A 36 11.67 -5.62 -11.86
CA ARG A 36 10.55 -6.37 -12.45
C ARG A 36 9.18 -5.71 -12.22
N PHE A 37 9.09 -4.78 -11.26
CA PHE A 37 7.84 -4.08 -10.92
C PHE A 37 7.62 -2.81 -11.74
N THR A 38 8.66 -2.30 -12.41
CA THR A 38 8.52 -1.16 -13.32
C THR A 38 7.55 -1.52 -14.46
N GLY A 39 6.63 -0.62 -14.79
CA GLY A 39 5.57 -0.87 -15.77
C GLY A 39 4.31 -1.54 -15.21
N GLN A 40 4.33 -2.01 -13.96
CA GLN A 40 3.13 -2.55 -13.31
C GLN A 40 2.30 -1.44 -12.68
N LYS A 41 1.02 -1.72 -12.42
CA LYS A 41 0.13 -0.80 -11.71
C LYS A 41 0.51 -0.71 -10.23
N ALA A 42 0.61 0.52 -9.73
CA ALA A 42 0.64 0.80 -8.30
C ALA A 42 -0.72 0.45 -7.69
N SER A 43 -0.71 -0.54 -6.81
CA SER A 43 -1.88 -1.01 -6.05
C SER A 43 -1.44 -1.54 -4.70
N ALA A 44 -2.40 -1.89 -3.83
CA ALA A 44 -2.13 -2.51 -2.55
C ALA A 44 -1.41 -3.86 -2.71
N GLU A 45 -1.83 -4.66 -3.70
CA GLU A 45 -1.26 -5.96 -4.02
C GLU A 45 0.18 -5.84 -4.48
N THR A 46 0.45 -4.95 -5.45
CA THR A 46 1.82 -4.71 -5.95
C THR A 46 2.71 -4.11 -4.85
N GLY A 47 2.16 -3.23 -4.00
CA GLY A 47 2.86 -2.67 -2.84
C GLY A 47 3.27 -3.73 -1.81
N ALA A 48 2.38 -4.67 -1.50
CA ALA A 48 2.70 -5.80 -0.63
C ALA A 48 3.79 -6.70 -1.23
N ALA A 49 3.73 -6.96 -2.54
CA ALA A 49 4.75 -7.73 -3.25
C ALA A 49 6.11 -7.02 -3.28
N LEU A 50 6.13 -5.70 -3.42
CA LEU A 50 7.33 -4.85 -3.35
C LEU A 50 7.96 -4.87 -1.96
N LEU A 51 7.14 -4.74 -0.90
CA LEU A 51 7.60 -4.88 0.48
C LEU A 51 8.21 -6.26 0.74
N ALA A 52 7.54 -7.33 0.32
CA ALA A 52 8.03 -8.68 0.48
C ALA A 52 9.34 -8.93 -0.30
N ALA A 53 9.44 -8.41 -1.52
CA ALA A 53 10.63 -8.57 -2.37
C ALA A 53 11.83 -7.79 -1.84
N SER A 54 11.61 -6.57 -1.34
CA SER A 54 12.69 -5.72 -0.79
C SER A 54 13.08 -6.09 0.63
N GLY A 55 12.20 -6.70 1.42
CA GLY A 55 12.39 -6.87 2.86
C GLY A 55 12.34 -5.55 3.64
N ALA A 56 11.91 -4.44 3.02
CA ALA A 56 11.79 -3.16 3.70
C ALA A 56 10.71 -3.22 4.80
N LYS A 57 10.91 -2.45 5.87
CA LYS A 57 9.92 -2.32 6.95
C LYS A 57 8.75 -1.44 6.56
N THR A 58 9.02 -0.43 5.72
CA THR A 58 8.03 0.55 5.30
C THR A 58 8.12 0.82 3.81
N LEU A 59 6.96 1.09 3.21
CA LEU A 59 6.84 1.53 1.83
C LEU A 59 6.29 2.96 1.82
N ARG A 60 6.92 3.82 1.03
CA ARG A 60 6.46 5.19 0.76
C ARG A 60 6.15 5.34 -0.72
N TRP A 61 4.93 5.74 -1.03
CA TRP A 61 4.50 6.07 -2.40
C TRP A 61 4.94 7.49 -2.78
N GLY A 62 5.50 7.64 -3.98
CA GLY A 62 5.84 8.91 -4.62
C GLY A 62 5.06 9.10 -5.91
N GLY A 63 3.88 9.71 -5.81
CA GLY A 63 3.07 10.04 -6.98
C GLY A 63 3.61 11.24 -7.77
N PRO A 64 3.03 11.54 -8.94
CA PRO A 64 3.41 12.68 -9.76
C PRO A 64 3.25 14.01 -8.99
N GLY A 65 4.24 14.89 -9.11
CA GLY A 65 4.24 16.21 -8.44
C GLY A 65 4.40 16.20 -6.92
N MET A 66 4.53 15.03 -6.28
CA MET A 66 4.68 14.93 -4.83
C MET A 66 6.08 15.35 -4.40
N ALA A 67 6.16 16.43 -3.62
CA ALA A 67 7.40 16.83 -2.98
C ALA A 67 7.83 15.79 -1.94
N MET A 68 9.10 15.39 -1.99
CA MET A 68 9.70 14.42 -1.07
C MET A 68 10.94 15.02 -0.42
N THR A 69 11.09 14.83 0.88
CA THR A 69 12.35 15.12 1.58
C THR A 69 13.42 14.10 1.20
N MET A 70 14.69 14.51 1.25
CA MET A 70 15.87 13.71 0.91
C MET A 70 16.47 12.95 2.11
N ASP A 71 15.69 12.71 3.16
CA ASP A 71 16.09 11.93 4.32
C ASP A 71 16.34 10.46 3.91
N PHE A 72 17.44 9.86 4.33
CA PHE A 72 17.77 8.47 4.00
C PHE A 72 17.39 7.52 5.13
N ARG A 73 16.66 6.45 4.79
CA ARG A 73 16.27 5.35 5.69
C ARG A 73 16.52 4.01 5.06
N ALA A 74 17.49 3.28 5.61
CA ALA A 74 17.88 1.94 5.14
C ALA A 74 16.76 0.90 5.21
N ASP A 75 15.72 1.14 6.01
CA ASP A 75 14.57 0.23 6.19
C ASP A 75 13.33 0.64 5.38
N ARG A 76 13.46 1.63 4.49
CA ARG A 76 12.35 2.15 3.69
C ARG A 76 12.54 1.83 2.21
N LEU A 77 11.44 1.44 1.58
CA LEU A 77 11.29 1.39 0.13
C LEU A 77 10.48 2.60 -0.34
N THR A 78 11.03 3.41 -1.23
CA THR A 78 10.28 4.46 -1.93
C THR A 78 9.91 3.98 -3.33
N VAL A 79 8.61 3.98 -3.66
CA VAL A 79 8.08 3.54 -4.96
C VAL A 79 7.42 4.71 -5.65
N SER A 80 7.89 5.06 -6.84
CA SER A 80 7.33 6.15 -7.64
C SER A 80 6.47 5.62 -8.78
N TYR A 81 5.41 6.34 -9.12
CA TYR A 81 4.52 6.04 -10.24
C TYR A 81 4.11 7.30 -10.99
N ASP A 82 3.59 7.13 -12.20
CA ASP A 82 3.12 8.22 -13.07
C ASP A 82 1.61 8.50 -12.95
N GLU A 83 1.09 9.46 -13.72
CA GLU A 83 -0.34 9.82 -13.78
C GLU A 83 -1.26 8.64 -14.15
N ALA A 84 -0.73 7.61 -14.81
CA ALA A 84 -1.47 6.40 -15.16
C ALA A 84 -1.40 5.32 -14.07
N MET A 85 -0.86 5.64 -12.88
CA MET A 85 -0.56 4.71 -11.79
C MET A 85 0.43 3.62 -12.20
N VAL A 86 1.30 3.88 -13.19
CA VAL A 86 2.33 2.93 -13.62
C VAL A 86 3.61 3.19 -12.83
N ILE A 87 4.16 2.15 -12.22
CA ILE A 87 5.40 2.23 -11.45
C ILE A 87 6.55 2.57 -12.39
N THR A 88 7.28 3.63 -12.04
CA THR A 88 8.44 4.12 -12.80
C THR A 88 9.76 3.82 -12.10
N SER A 89 9.75 3.68 -10.77
CA SER A 89 10.93 3.27 -10.01
C SER A 89 10.58 2.74 -8.62
N ALA A 90 11.46 1.90 -8.06
CA ALA A 90 11.42 1.43 -6.69
C ALA A 90 12.86 1.46 -6.14
N ARG A 91 13.08 2.17 -5.03
CA ARG A 91 14.43 2.46 -4.50
C ARG A 91 14.46 2.37 -2.99
N CYS A 92 15.51 1.74 -2.45
CA CYS A 92 15.76 1.71 -1.02
C CYS A 92 16.32 3.04 -0.54
N GLY A 93 15.80 3.55 0.56
CA GLY A 93 16.22 4.81 1.16
C GLY A 93 15.10 5.71 1.64
#